data_AF-A0A948GKP8-F1
#
_entry.id   AF-A0A948GKP8-F1
#
_cell.length_a   1.000
_cell.length_b   1.000
_cell.length_c   1.000
_cell.angle_alpha   90.00
_cell.angle_beta   90.00
_cell.angle_gamma   90.00
#
_symmetry.space_group_name_H-M   'P 1'
#
loop_
_entity.id
_entity.type
_entity.pdbx_description
1 polymer ?
#
loop_
_entity_poly.entity_id
_entity_poly.type
_entity_poly.pdbx_seq_one_letter_code
_entity_poly.pdbx_strand_id
1 'polypeptide(L)'
;MNQVITLPQSMLERLDKVAQGSHMKPEAIIKQAVADRLDYEEWLLEQVDAGLAEIKAGKGIPHTEFMKRVGASPNARKKAA
;
A
#
# COMPACT_ATOMS: atom_id res chain seq x y z
N MET A 1 15.60 -20.71 -8.56
CA MET A 1 14.42 -21.18 -9.32
C MET A 1 14.16 -20.18 -10.43
N ASN A 2 13.96 -20.63 -11.68
CA ASN A 2 13.57 -19.75 -12.78
C ASN A 2 12.05 -19.84 -12.94
N GLN A 3 11.34 -18.71 -12.87
CA GLN A 3 9.88 -18.66 -12.96
C GLN A 3 9.48 -17.88 -14.21
N VAL A 4 8.58 -18.43 -15.01
CA VAL A 4 8.04 -17.79 -16.21
C VAL A 4 6.63 -17.31 -15.90
N ILE A 5 6.38 -16.01 -16.07
CA ILE A 5 5.07 -15.40 -15.86
C ILE A 5 4.57 -14.88 -17.20
N THR A 6 3.38 -15.31 -17.61
CA THR A 6 2.75 -14.82 -18.84
C THR A 6 2.01 -13.53 -18.56
N LEU A 7 2.42 -12.45 -19.22
CA LEU A 7 1.74 -11.16 -19.17
C LEU A 7 0.96 -10.94 -20.48
N PRO A 8 -0.30 -10.50 -20.42
CA PRO A 8 -1.03 -9.99 -21.57
C PRO A 8 -0.22 -8.97 -22.40
N GLN A 9 -0.35 -9.05 -23.72
CA GLN A 9 0.38 -8.21 -24.68
C GLN A 9 0.21 -6.70 -24.39
N SER A 10 -1.01 -6.28 -24.05
CA SER A 10 -1.30 -4.88 -23.71
C SER A 10 -0.56 -4.39 -22.47
N MET A 11 -0.19 -5.28 -21.55
CA MET A 11 0.64 -4.92 -20.40
C MET A 11 2.12 -4.86 -20.75
N LEU A 12 2.60 -5.74 -21.62
CA LEU A 12 3.98 -5.70 -22.13
C LEU A 12 4.26 -4.37 -22.84
N GLU A 13 3.36 -3.93 -23.73
CA GLU A 13 3.50 -2.65 -24.44
C GLU A 13 3.55 -1.45 -23.48
N ARG A 14 2.72 -1.47 -22.43
CA ARG A 14 2.74 -0.43 -21.40
C ARG A 14 4.01 -0.48 -20.56
N LEU A 15 4.48 -1.68 -20.23
CA LEU A 15 5.70 -1.89 -19.47
C LEU A 15 6.92 -1.38 -20.25
N ASP A 16 7.01 -1.68 -21.55
CA ASP A 16 8.09 -1.19 -22.42
C ASP A 16 8.09 0.34 -22.50
N LYS A 17 6.92 0.96 -22.63
CA LYS A 17 6.80 2.43 -22.63
C LYS A 17 7.29 3.04 -21.31
N VAL A 18 6.93 2.44 -20.18
CA VAL A 18 7.39 2.90 -18.86
C VAL A 18 8.90 2.69 -18.72
N ALA A 19 9.40 1.52 -19.10
CA ALA A 19 10.81 1.16 -19.09
C ALA A 19 11.68 2.15 -19.89
N GLN A 20 11.23 2.53 -21.09
CA GLN A 20 11.88 3.55 -21.91
C GLN A 20 11.92 4.91 -21.20
N GLY A 21 10.79 5.33 -20.60
CA GLY A 21 10.69 6.62 -19.91
C GLY A 21 11.47 6.69 -18.59
N SER A 22 11.67 5.57 -17.90
CA SER A 22 12.42 5.49 -16.65
C SER A 22 13.88 5.06 -16.82
N HIS A 23 14.32 4.79 -18.05
CA HIS A 23 15.65 4.22 -18.36
C HIS A 23 15.94 2.92 -17.60
N MET A 24 14.90 2.14 -17.30
CA MET A 24 15.00 0.84 -16.63
C MET A 24 14.70 -0.30 -17.60
N LYS A 25 15.16 -1.51 -17.25
CA LYS A 25 14.74 -2.71 -17.96
C LYS A 25 13.35 -3.16 -17.49
N PRO A 26 12.46 -3.64 -18.38
CA PRO A 26 11.15 -4.21 -18.01
C PRO A 26 11.23 -5.22 -16.86
N GLU A 27 12.25 -6.08 -16.86
CA GLU A 27 12.43 -7.11 -15.83
C GLU A 27 12.79 -6.51 -14.47
N ALA A 28 13.50 -5.38 -14.43
CA ALA A 28 13.83 -4.70 -13.19
C ALA A 28 12.57 -4.08 -12.57
N ILE A 29 11.68 -3.51 -13.40
CA ILE A 29 10.40 -2.96 -12.97
C ILE A 29 9.50 -4.07 -12.42
N ILE A 30 9.40 -5.21 -13.10
CA ILE A 30 8.60 -6.35 -12.62
C ILE A 30 9.13 -6.84 -11.27
N LYS A 31 10.46 -7.00 -11.14
CA LYS A 31 11.08 -7.44 -9.88
C LYS A 31 10.78 -6.48 -8.74
N GLN A 32 10.91 -5.18 -8.99
CA GLN A 32 10.61 -4.17 -7.99
C GLN A 32 9.13 -4.19 -7.60
N ALA A 33 8.22 -4.23 -8.57
CA ALA A 33 6.78 -4.24 -8.30
C ALA A 33 6.34 -5.47 -7.48
N VAL A 34 6.96 -6.63 -7.73
CA VAL A 34 6.71 -7.84 -6.94
C VAL A 34 7.27 -7.69 -5.51
N ALA A 35 8.50 -7.19 -5.37
CA ALA A 35 9.11 -6.95 -4.06
C ALA A 35 8.28 -5.96 -3.23
N ASP A 36 7.93 -4.81 -3.81
CA ASP A 36 7.12 -3.78 -3.15
C ASP A 36 5.76 -4.34 -2.69
N ARG A 37 5.16 -5.21 -3.50
CA ARG A 37 3.87 -5.83 -3.14
C ARG A 37 4.03 -6.81 -1.98
N LEU A 38 5.07 -7.62 -1.99
CA LEU A 38 5.33 -8.58 -0.90
C LEU A 38 5.64 -7.85 0.40
N ASP A 39 6.56 -6.89 0.36
CA ASP A 39 6.96 -6.09 1.54
C ASP A 39 5.75 -5.38 2.17
N TYR A 40 4.87 -4.81 1.33
CA TYR A 40 3.66 -4.16 1.81
C TYR A 40 2.67 -5.13 2.45
N GLU A 41 2.41 -6.28 1.83
CA GLU A 41 1.44 -7.26 2.34
C GLU A 41 1.94 -7.90 3.64
N GLU A 42 3.24 -8.24 3.71
CA GLU A 42 3.86 -8.78 4.92
C GLU A 42 3.74 -7.78 6.08
N TRP A 43 4.15 -6.52 5.85
CA TRP A 43 4.00 -5.46 6.84
C TRP A 43 2.54 -5.24 7.24
N LEU A 44 1.61 -5.19 6.26
CA LEU A 44 0.20 -4.92 6.53
C LEU A 44 -0.41 -6.01 7.41
N LEU A 45 -0.14 -7.28 7.11
CA LEU A 45 -0.62 -8.41 7.88
C LEU A 45 -0.09 -8.35 9.32
N GLU A 46 1.20 -8.05 9.49
CA GLU A 46 1.80 -7.85 10.82
C GLU A 46 1.12 -6.72 11.60
N GLN A 47 0.85 -5.58 10.96
CA GLN A 47 0.15 -4.45 11.61
C GLN A 47 -1.29 -4.80 12.00
N VAL A 48 -2.00 -5.54 11.15
CA VAL A 48 -3.36 -5.99 11.43
C VAL A 48 -3.37 -6.93 12.63
N ASP A 49 -2.48 -7.92 12.65
CA ASP A 49 -2.39 -8.87 13.74
C ASP A 49 -2.01 -8.19 15.06
N ALA A 50 -1.04 -7.27 15.03
CA ALA A 50 -0.66 -6.46 16.18
C ALA A 50 -1.85 -5.62 16.70
N GLY A 51 -2.55 -4.92 15.81
CA GLY A 51 -3.71 -4.10 16.16
C GLY A 51 -4.86 -4.93 16.76
N LEU A 52 -5.15 -6.11 16.20
CA LEU A 52 -6.14 -7.03 16.74
C LEU A 52 -5.75 -7.53 18.13
N ALA A 53 -4.46 -7.81 18.37
CA ALA A 53 -3.97 -8.19 19.69
C ALA A 53 -4.13 -7.06 20.72
N GLU A 54 -3.85 -5.81 20.34
CA GLU A 54 -4.05 -4.64 21.20
C GLU A 54 -5.53 -4.40 21.55
N ILE A 55 -6.42 -4.56 20.58
CA ILE A 55 -7.87 -4.47 20.80
C ILE A 55 -8.33 -5.56 21.76
N LYS A 56 -7.90 -6.82 21.56
CA LYS A 56 -8.21 -7.94 22.48
C LYS A 56 -7.67 -7.69 23.89
N ALA A 57 -6.54 -7.00 24.02
CA ALA A 57 -5.97 -6.59 25.30
C ALA A 57 -6.66 -5.35 25.92
N GLY A 58 -7.70 -4.81 25.29
CA GLY A 58 -8.47 -3.67 25.79
C GLY A 58 -7.80 -2.30 25.56
N LYS A 59 -6.77 -2.21 24.71
CA LYS A 59 -6.03 -0.97 24.43
C LYS A 59 -6.65 -0.09 23.34
N GLY A 60 -7.82 -0.48 22.81
CA GLY A 60 -8.54 0.31 21.82
C GLY A 60 -9.05 1.64 22.38
N ILE A 61 -9.13 2.67 21.55
CA ILE A 61 -9.72 3.96 21.91
C ILE A 61 -11.05 4.19 21.18
N PRO A 62 -12.04 4.85 21.79
CA PRO A 62 -13.28 5.21 21.12
C PRO A 62 -13.06 6.17 19.95
N HIS A 63 -13.93 6.10 18.94
CA HIS A 63 -13.87 6.94 17.75
C HIS A 63 -13.81 8.45 18.06
N THR A 64 -14.56 8.91 19.05
CA THR A 64 -14.59 10.32 19.48
C THR A 64 -13.26 10.79 20.05
N GLU A 65 -12.53 9.91 20.73
CA GLU A 65 -11.21 10.20 21.27
C GLU A 65 -10.15 10.18 20.18
N PHE A 66 -10.21 9.21 19.26
CA PHE A 66 -9.34 9.15 18.09
C PHE A 66 -9.42 10.45 17.26
N MET A 67 -10.63 10.92 16.93
CA MET A 67 -10.84 12.14 16.15
C MET A 67 -10.27 13.40 16.82
N LYS A 68 -10.26 13.45 18.17
CA LYS A 68 -9.59 14.54 18.91
C LYS A 68 -8.06 14.49 18.75
N ARG A 69 -7.47 13.28 18.76
CA ARG A 69 -6.01 13.09 18.64
C ARG A 69 -5.48 13.43 17.25
N VAL A 70 -6.22 13.09 16.18
CA VAL A 70 -5.78 13.34 14.79
C VAL A 70 -6.06 14.75 14.28
N GLY A 71 -6.58 15.66 15.12
CA GLY A 71 -6.87 17.05 14.75
C GLY A 71 -7.98 17.21 13.69
N ALA A 72 -8.63 16.12 13.29
CA ALA A 72 -9.75 16.14 12.35
C ALA A 72 -11.03 16.52 13.09
N SER A 73 -11.18 17.82 13.39
CA SER A 73 -12.49 18.35 13.74
C SER A 73 -13.42 18.18 12.53
N PRO A 74 -14.60 17.55 12.66
CA PRO A 74 -15.61 17.50 11.59
C PRO A 74 -15.96 18.89 11.02
N ASN A 75 -15.69 19.96 11.77
CA ASN A 75 -15.95 21.34 11.38
C ASN A 75 -14.82 21.99 10.55
N ALA A 76 -13.64 21.36 10.41
CA ALA A 76 -12.53 21.94 9.64
C ALA A 76 -12.80 21.92 8.12
N ARG A 77 -13.49 20.89 7.62
CA ARG A 77 -13.87 20.79 6.19
C ARG A 77 -14.98 21.76 5.76
N LYS A 78 -15.76 22.31 6.70
CA LYS A 78 -16.91 23.19 6.41
C LYS A 78 -16.54 24.68 6.25
N LYS A 79 -15.30 25.09 6.55
CA LYS A 79 -14.86 26.49 6.44
C LYS A 79 -14.11 26.83 5.14
N ALA A 80 -13.98 25.88 4.21
CA ALA A 80 -13.24 26.05 2.97
C ALA A 80 -14.13 26.02 1.71
N ALA A 81 -15.41 26.40 1.83
CA ALA A 81 -16.36 26.52 0.73
C ALA A 81 -17.03 27.90 0.74
#